data_AF-A0AAV5EUC2-F1
#
_entry.id   AF-A0AAV5EUC2-F1
#
_cell.length_a   1.000
_cell.length_b   1.000
_cell.length_c   1.000
_cell.angle_alpha   90.00
_cell.angle_beta   90.00
_cell.angle_gamma   90.00
#
_symmetry.space_group_name_H-M   'P 1'
#
loop_
_entity.id
_entity.type
_entity.pdbx_description
1 polymer ?
#
loop_
_entity_poly.entity_id
_entity_poly.type
_entity_poly.pdbx_seq_one_letter_code
_entity_poly.pdbx_strand_id
1 'polypeptide(L)'
;MPAFVESAADPPLTESYLSLLRRGDCIITTPAPPVVERELPVVDLQTVMMRSGTTREAMAKAASEWGFFQVTSHGVSPALLEEMRREQARLFRLPFETKEGGGLLNGSYRWGTPTATSLRHLSWSEAFHVQLASISGKDCDYGELSALRSILFLLCYYYDCCIIIRFVRRYLLDELIATYRTFSSN
;
A
#
# COMPACT_ATOMS: atom_id res chain seq x y z
N MET A 1 33.82 6.09 -11.29
CA MET A 1 32.37 6.33 -11.42
C MET A 1 31.88 5.35 -12.45
N PRO A 2 31.16 4.27 -12.09
CA PRO A 2 30.62 3.39 -13.12
C PRO A 2 29.59 4.21 -13.90
N ALA A 3 29.67 4.15 -15.22
CA ALA A 3 28.68 4.77 -16.10
C ALA A 3 27.32 4.17 -15.74
N PHE A 4 26.34 5.03 -15.43
CA PHE A 4 24.94 4.63 -15.43
C PHE A 4 24.66 4.11 -16.84
N VAL A 5 24.57 2.78 -16.96
CA VAL A 5 24.03 2.18 -18.17
C VAL A 5 22.59 2.65 -18.21
N GLU A 6 22.29 3.50 -19.19
CA GLU A 6 20.96 3.98 -19.51
C GLU A 6 20.15 2.75 -19.95
N SER A 7 19.64 2.00 -18.97
CA SER A 7 18.76 0.89 -19.22
C SER A 7 17.39 1.48 -19.46
N ALA A 8 16.86 1.30 -20.67
CA ALA A 8 15.48 1.62 -21.03
C ALA A 8 14.43 0.94 -20.12
N ALA A 9 14.85 0.08 -19.17
CA ALA A 9 13.97 -0.63 -18.27
C ALA A 9 13.43 0.20 -17.10
N ASP A 10 14.10 1.30 -16.72
CA ASP A 10 13.76 2.06 -15.51
C ASP A 10 12.96 3.34 -15.82
N PRO A 11 11.92 3.69 -15.03
CA PRO A 11 11.21 4.95 -15.18
C PRO A 11 12.17 6.15 -15.05
N PRO A 12 11.89 7.30 -15.72
CA PRO A 12 12.78 8.47 -15.76
C PRO A 12 12.76 9.30 -14.46
N LEU A 13 12.80 8.61 -13.32
CA LEU A 13 12.90 9.18 -11.97
C LEU A 13 14.20 9.97 -11.82
N THR A 14 15.33 9.43 -12.31
CA THR A 14 16.65 10.05 -12.22
C THR A 14 16.69 11.37 -12.98
N GLU A 15 16.16 11.42 -14.20
CA GLU A 15 16.10 12.65 -15.01
C GLU A 15 15.24 13.72 -14.33
N SER A 16 14.05 13.32 -13.86
CA SER A 16 13.14 14.19 -13.12
C SER A 16 13.80 14.76 -11.86
N TYR A 17 14.49 13.92 -11.09
CA TYR A 17 15.24 14.33 -9.90
C TYR A 17 16.35 15.33 -10.23
N LEU A 18 17.18 15.04 -11.25
CA LEU A 18 18.25 15.94 -11.68
C LEU A 18 17.71 17.28 -12.17
N SER A 19 16.57 17.29 -12.86
CA SER A 19 15.91 18.52 -13.31
C SER A 19 15.48 19.39 -12.13
N LEU A 20 14.93 18.80 -11.07
CA LEU A 20 14.50 19.50 -9.86
C LEU A 20 15.69 19.98 -9.03
N LEU A 21 16.76 19.18 -8.92
CA LEU A 21 18.01 19.60 -8.27
C LEU A 21 18.62 20.85 -8.93
N ARG A 22 18.67 20.87 -10.27
CA ARG A 22 19.22 22.01 -11.04
C ARG A 22 18.41 23.29 -10.86
N ARG A 23 17.13 23.20 -10.46
CA ARG A 23 16.26 24.35 -10.20
C ARG A 23 16.54 25.04 -8.85
N GLY A 24 17.36 24.45 -7.98
CA GLY A 24 17.93 25.15 -6.83
C GLY A 24 17.09 25.11 -5.54
N ASP A 25 16.21 24.13 -5.36
CA ASP A 25 15.49 23.98 -4.09
C ASP A 25 16.43 23.42 -3.00
N CYS A 26 17.01 24.33 -2.21
CA CYS A 26 17.79 23.97 -1.03
C CYS A 26 16.94 23.15 -0.05
N ILE A 27 17.41 21.95 0.29
CA ILE A 27 16.87 21.16 1.39
C ILE A 27 17.26 21.88 2.68
N ILE A 28 16.44 22.83 3.14
CA ILE A 28 16.49 23.32 4.52
C ILE A 28 16.30 22.09 5.41
N THR A 29 17.39 21.63 6.01
CA THR A 29 17.44 20.51 6.95
C THR A 29 17.20 21.11 8.32
N THR A 30 15.94 21.20 8.73
CA THR A 30 15.64 21.44 10.15
C THR A 30 16.08 20.19 10.93
N PRO A 31 16.85 20.32 12.02
CA PRO A 31 17.24 19.18 12.84
C PRO A 31 15.96 18.45 13.30
N ALA A 32 15.86 17.18 12.94
CA ALA A 32 14.72 16.36 13.33
C ALA A 32 14.71 16.19 14.86
N PRO A 33 13.53 16.21 15.49
CA PRO A 33 13.42 15.90 16.92
C PRO A 33 13.95 14.49 17.20
N PRO A 34 14.38 14.20 18.45
CA PRO A 34 14.84 12.87 18.83
C PRO A 34 13.75 11.84 18.53
N VAL A 35 14.09 10.86 17.68
CA VAL A 35 13.19 9.78 17.29
C VAL A 35 13.20 8.74 18.40
N VAL A 36 12.03 8.50 19.00
CA VAL A 36 11.85 7.40 19.97
C VAL A 36 11.37 6.19 19.18
N GLU A 37 12.20 5.15 19.14
CA GLU A 37 11.78 3.86 18.59
C GLU A 37 10.76 3.21 19.52
N ARG A 38 9.62 2.78 18.96
CA ARG A 38 8.62 2.03 19.70
C ARG A 38 8.13 0.86 18.85
N GLU A 39 7.87 -0.27 19.49
CA GLU A 39 7.30 -1.44 18.83
C GLU A 39 5.82 -1.22 18.51
N LEU A 40 5.43 -1.60 17.28
CA LEU A 40 4.06 -1.47 16.83
C LEU A 40 3.16 -2.49 17.53
N PRO A 41 1.93 -2.12 17.91
CA PRO A 41 0.97 -3.06 18.46
C PRO A 41 0.71 -4.22 17.50
N VAL A 42 0.71 -5.44 18.03
CA VAL A 42 0.40 -6.67 17.28
C VAL A 42 -0.90 -7.26 17.79
N VAL A 43 -1.82 -7.58 16.89
CA VAL A 43 -3.14 -8.16 17.20
C VAL A 43 -3.24 -9.54 16.57
N ASP A 44 -3.58 -10.55 17.38
CA ASP A 44 -3.87 -11.90 16.91
C ASP A 44 -5.37 -12.08 16.60
N LEU A 45 -5.69 -12.31 15.33
CA LEU A 45 -7.10 -12.43 14.89
C LEU A 45 -7.75 -13.75 15.23
N GLN A 46 -6.99 -14.82 15.42
CA GLN A 46 -7.57 -16.08 15.85
C GLN A 46 -8.17 -15.91 17.25
N THR A 47 -7.47 -15.17 18.11
CA THR A 47 -7.99 -14.75 19.42
C THR A 47 -9.19 -13.80 19.29
N VAL A 48 -9.21 -12.87 18.31
CA VAL A 48 -10.39 -12.01 18.04
C VAL A 48 -11.64 -12.83 17.70
N MET A 49 -11.48 -13.86 16.86
CA MET A 49 -12.58 -14.76 16.45
C MET A 49 -13.15 -15.56 17.61
N MET A 50 -12.32 -15.95 18.58
CA MET A 50 -12.71 -16.82 19.70
C MET A 50 -13.14 -16.06 20.96
N ARG A 51 -12.61 -14.84 21.19
CA ARG A 51 -12.84 -14.02 22.39
C ARG A 51 -13.26 -12.61 21.98
N SER A 52 -14.56 -12.43 21.74
CA SER A 52 -15.11 -11.25 21.06
C SER A 52 -15.01 -9.91 21.83
N GLY A 53 -14.83 -9.94 23.15
CA GLY A 53 -14.82 -8.73 24.00
C GLY A 53 -13.44 -8.07 24.12
N THR A 54 -12.48 -8.73 24.77
CA THR A 54 -11.19 -8.14 25.18
C THR A 54 -10.29 -7.75 24.00
N THR A 55 -10.39 -8.47 22.89
CA THR A 55 -9.49 -8.28 21.74
C THR A 55 -9.94 -7.12 20.85
N ARG A 56 -11.22 -6.77 20.92
CA ARG A 56 -11.79 -5.60 20.22
C ARG A 56 -11.26 -4.29 20.81
N GLU A 57 -11.25 -4.20 22.13
CA GLU A 57 -10.71 -3.06 22.87
C GLU A 57 -9.22 -2.85 22.55
N ALA A 58 -8.46 -3.94 22.41
CA ALA A 58 -7.05 -3.87 22.01
C ALA A 58 -6.86 -3.26 20.61
N MET A 59 -7.68 -3.64 19.63
CA MET A 59 -7.65 -3.06 18.28
C MET A 59 -8.07 -1.58 18.27
N ALA A 60 -9.16 -1.25 18.96
CA ALA A 60 -9.66 0.13 19.07
C ALA A 60 -8.62 1.04 19.73
N LYS A 61 -8.01 0.56 20.83
CA LYS A 61 -6.91 1.25 21.52
C LYS A 61 -5.68 1.41 20.64
N ALA A 62 -5.26 0.36 19.93
CA ALA A 62 -4.11 0.46 19.04
C ALA A 62 -4.39 1.46 17.90
N ALA A 63 -5.58 1.43 17.31
CA ALA A 63 -5.96 2.39 16.27
C ALA A 63 -6.05 3.83 16.79
N SER A 64 -6.56 4.06 18.00
CA SER A 64 -6.68 5.41 18.57
C SER A 64 -5.34 5.98 19.03
N GLU A 65 -4.47 5.16 19.62
CA GLU A 65 -3.17 5.60 20.12
C GLU A 65 -2.10 5.68 19.02
N TRP A 66 -2.15 4.80 18.02
CA TRP A 66 -1.11 4.68 17.00
C TRP A 66 -1.56 5.02 15.59
N GLY A 67 -2.86 4.94 15.28
CA GLY A 67 -3.39 5.05 13.91
C GLY A 67 -3.20 3.79 13.05
N PHE A 68 -2.39 2.82 13.50
CA PHE A 68 -2.13 1.56 12.80
C PHE A 68 -1.62 0.47 13.76
N PHE A 69 -1.77 -0.79 13.35
CA PHE A 69 -1.33 -1.97 14.11
C PHE A 69 -1.04 -3.13 13.15
N GLN A 70 -0.23 -4.08 13.60
CA GLN A 70 0.03 -5.32 12.88
C GLN A 70 -0.98 -6.39 13.23
N VAL A 71 -1.21 -7.29 12.28
CA VAL A 71 -2.20 -8.35 12.39
C VAL A 71 -1.54 -9.70 12.15
N THR A 72 -1.78 -10.65 13.05
CA THR A 72 -1.30 -12.04 12.96
C THR A 72 -2.47 -13.02 12.97
N SER A 73 -2.20 -14.27 12.58
CA SER A 73 -3.20 -15.34 12.46
C SER A 73 -4.44 -14.94 11.65
N HIS A 74 -4.24 -14.13 10.60
CA HIS A 74 -5.30 -13.66 9.70
C HIS A 74 -5.86 -14.75 8.78
N GLY A 75 -5.36 -15.99 8.88
CA GLY A 75 -5.83 -17.15 8.13
C GLY A 75 -5.39 -17.19 6.67
N VAL A 76 -4.75 -16.14 6.14
CA VAL A 76 -4.21 -16.15 4.76
C VAL A 76 -2.98 -17.05 4.72
N SER A 77 -2.95 -17.98 3.77
CA SER A 77 -1.85 -18.93 3.58
C SER A 77 -0.52 -18.19 3.31
N PRO A 78 0.58 -18.55 4.01
CA PRO A 78 1.91 -18.04 3.70
C PRO A 78 2.34 -18.30 2.26
N ALA A 79 1.93 -19.43 1.67
CA ALA A 79 2.24 -19.77 0.28
C ALA A 79 1.56 -18.81 -0.70
N LEU A 80 0.31 -18.39 -0.43
CA LEU A 80 -0.40 -17.41 -1.24
C LEU A 80 0.27 -16.03 -1.16
N LEU A 81 0.74 -15.62 0.03
CA LEU A 81 1.48 -14.37 0.20
C LEU A 81 2.82 -14.39 -0.56
N GLU A 82 3.53 -15.52 -0.55
CA GLU A 82 4.80 -15.65 -1.25
C GLU A 82 4.61 -15.63 -2.77
N GLU A 83 3.58 -16.32 -3.25
CA GLU A 83 3.19 -16.28 -4.65
C GLU A 83 2.76 -14.87 -5.09
N MET A 84 2.04 -14.13 -4.25
CA MET A 84 1.74 -12.71 -4.48
C MET A 84 3.01 -11.88 -4.65
N ARG A 85 4.00 -12.01 -3.74
CA ARG A 85 5.27 -11.28 -3.82
C ARG A 85 6.02 -11.60 -5.11
N ARG A 86 6.04 -12.87 -5.51
CA ARG A 86 6.68 -13.31 -6.74
C ARG A 86 6.04 -12.67 -7.98
N GLU A 87 4.72 -12.69 -8.08
CA GLU A 87 4.00 -12.09 -9.22
C GLU A 87 4.11 -10.55 -9.24
N GLN A 88 4.08 -9.90 -8.08
CA GLN A 88 4.37 -8.46 -7.98
C GLN A 88 5.78 -8.15 -8.48
N ALA A 89 6.78 -8.89 -8.02
CA ALA A 89 8.15 -8.70 -8.48
C ALA A 89 8.32 -9.01 -9.98
N ARG A 90 7.51 -9.90 -10.55
CA ARG A 90 7.47 -10.16 -11.99
C ARG A 90 6.89 -8.97 -12.77
N LEU A 91 5.78 -8.40 -12.28
CA LEU A 91 5.17 -7.19 -12.85
C LEU A 91 6.14 -6.01 -12.87
N PHE A 92 6.78 -5.68 -11.75
CA PHE A 92 7.68 -4.53 -11.65
C PHE A 92 8.98 -4.69 -12.46
N ARG A 93 9.40 -5.93 -12.76
CA ARG A 93 10.54 -6.23 -13.63
C ARG A 93 10.25 -6.09 -15.13
N LEU A 94 8.99 -5.91 -15.53
CA LEU A 94 8.68 -5.62 -16.93
C LEU A 94 9.33 -4.29 -17.35
N PRO A 95 9.72 -4.14 -18.63
CA PRO A 95 10.27 -2.89 -19.14
C PRO A 95 9.32 -1.71 -18.91
N PHE A 96 9.88 -0.52 -18.69
CA PHE A 96 9.13 0.70 -18.48
C PHE A 96 8.06 0.95 -19.55
N GLU A 97 8.42 0.78 -20.83
CA GLU A 97 7.52 1.02 -21.97
C GLU A 97 6.33 0.05 -21.97
N THR A 98 6.54 -1.18 -21.49
CA THR A 98 5.47 -2.18 -21.36
C THR A 98 4.50 -1.79 -20.24
N LYS A 99 5.02 -1.25 -19.14
CA LYS A 99 4.22 -0.81 -17.98
C LYS A 99 3.44 0.48 -18.29
N GLU A 100 4.07 1.44 -18.97
CA GLU A 100 3.47 2.75 -19.32
C GLU A 100 2.53 2.68 -20.52
N GLY A 101 2.94 2.01 -21.60
CA GLY A 101 2.17 1.94 -22.85
C GLY A 101 1.23 0.75 -22.97
N GLY A 102 1.40 -0.28 -22.13
CA GLY A 102 0.70 -1.57 -22.28
C GLY A 102 -0.73 -1.63 -21.74
N GLY A 103 -1.25 -0.56 -21.13
CA GLY A 103 -2.61 -0.55 -20.58
C GLY A 103 -2.85 -1.54 -19.42
N LEU A 104 -1.79 -2.17 -18.92
CA LEU A 104 -1.83 -3.16 -17.85
C LEU A 104 -2.56 -2.62 -16.63
N LEU A 105 -3.40 -3.45 -16.03
CA LEU A 105 -4.16 -3.11 -14.83
C LEU A 105 -4.94 -1.80 -15.01
N ASN A 106 -5.62 -1.65 -16.15
CA ASN A 106 -6.39 -0.46 -16.56
C ASN A 106 -5.56 0.83 -16.67
N GLY A 107 -4.31 0.71 -17.12
CA GLY A 107 -3.41 1.87 -17.23
C GLY A 107 -3.13 2.53 -15.88
N SER A 108 -3.18 1.76 -14.79
CA SER A 108 -2.98 2.27 -13.42
C SER A 108 -1.51 2.50 -13.04
N TYR A 109 -0.61 2.31 -13.99
CA TYR A 109 0.81 2.50 -13.79
C TYR A 109 1.13 3.96 -13.43
N ARG A 110 1.93 4.13 -12.38
CA ARG A 110 2.46 5.44 -11.98
C ARG A 110 3.91 5.30 -11.54
N TRP A 111 4.69 6.32 -11.85
CA TRP A 111 6.03 6.48 -11.30
C TRP A 111 6.14 7.90 -10.72
N GLY A 112 6.71 7.95 -9.52
CA GLY A 112 6.88 9.12 -8.70
C GLY A 112 5.64 10.00 -8.54
N THR A 113 5.88 11.30 -8.64
CA THR A 113 4.87 12.35 -8.60
C THR A 113 5.01 13.17 -9.89
N PRO A 114 4.24 12.88 -10.95
CA PRO A 114 4.39 13.54 -12.25
C PRO A 114 4.26 15.07 -12.21
N THR A 115 3.54 15.59 -11.20
CA THR A 115 3.29 17.02 -10.99
C THR A 115 4.25 17.67 -9.98
N ALA A 116 5.33 16.99 -9.58
CA ALA A 116 6.28 17.54 -8.62
C ALA A 116 6.98 18.79 -9.16
N THR A 117 6.83 19.90 -8.43
CA THR A 117 7.51 21.17 -8.71
C THR A 117 8.80 21.36 -7.92
N SER A 118 9.00 20.56 -6.86
CA SER A 118 10.15 20.60 -5.97
C SER A 118 10.58 19.20 -5.55
N LEU A 119 11.82 19.07 -5.05
CA LEU A 119 12.34 17.81 -4.52
C LEU A 119 11.54 17.28 -3.32
N ARG A 120 10.91 18.17 -2.55
CA ARG A 120 10.05 17.78 -1.41
C ARG A 120 8.76 17.10 -1.86
N HIS A 121 8.32 17.34 -3.09
CA HIS A 121 7.11 16.75 -3.67
C HIS A 121 7.41 15.53 -4.55
N LEU A 122 8.69 15.29 -4.89
CA LEU A 122 9.10 14.14 -5.67
C LEU A 122 9.00 12.86 -4.83
N SER A 123 8.28 11.87 -5.35
CA SER A 123 8.28 10.52 -4.78
C SER A 123 9.26 9.65 -5.56
N TRP A 124 10.22 9.01 -4.88
CA TRP A 124 11.05 7.96 -5.47
C TRP A 124 10.33 6.62 -5.35
N SER A 125 9.32 6.41 -6.19
CA SER A 125 8.50 5.21 -6.15
C SER A 125 7.95 4.84 -7.51
N GLU A 126 7.61 3.57 -7.67
CA GLU A 126 6.84 3.02 -8.78
C GLU A 126 5.63 2.29 -8.18
N ALA A 127 4.46 2.40 -8.79
CA ALA A 127 3.26 1.75 -8.29
C ALA A 127 2.25 1.40 -9.40
N PHE A 128 1.46 0.38 -9.13
CA PHE A 128 0.21 0.09 -9.83
C PHE A 128 -0.95 0.23 -8.85
N HIS A 129 -2.05 0.81 -9.31
CA HIS A 129 -3.26 0.96 -8.50
C HIS A 129 -4.39 0.06 -9.03
N VAL A 130 -4.53 -1.11 -8.42
CA VAL A 130 -5.56 -2.08 -8.81
C VAL A 130 -6.82 -1.86 -8.00
N GLN A 131 -7.91 -1.47 -8.66
CA GLN A 131 -9.20 -1.30 -8.01
C GLN A 131 -9.84 -2.66 -7.73
N LEU A 132 -10.33 -2.85 -6.50
CA LEU A 132 -10.97 -4.11 -6.09
C LEU A 132 -12.13 -4.52 -7.02
N ALA A 133 -12.97 -3.55 -7.39
CA ALA A 133 -14.11 -3.77 -8.29
C ALA A 133 -13.68 -4.24 -9.69
N SER A 134 -12.48 -3.88 -10.14
CA SER A 134 -11.98 -4.22 -11.46
C SER A 134 -11.36 -5.63 -11.53
N ILE A 135 -10.96 -6.20 -10.39
CA ILE A 135 -10.40 -7.56 -10.31
C ILE A 135 -11.40 -8.63 -10.75
N SER A 136 -12.69 -8.43 -10.43
CA SER A 136 -13.78 -9.32 -10.84
C SER A 136 -14.24 -9.07 -12.29
N GLY A 137 -13.99 -7.86 -12.81
CA GLY A 137 -14.37 -7.47 -14.17
C GLY A 137 -13.64 -8.26 -15.26
N LYS A 138 -14.31 -8.45 -16.40
CA LYS A 138 -13.71 -9.09 -17.60
C LYS A 138 -12.80 -8.13 -18.38
N ASP A 139 -12.85 -6.83 -18.07
CA ASP A 139 -12.22 -5.79 -18.88
C ASP A 139 -10.82 -5.38 -18.38
N CYS A 140 -10.34 -5.94 -17.26
CA CYS A 140 -8.97 -5.72 -16.80
C CYS A 140 -7.98 -6.55 -17.61
N ASP A 141 -7.09 -5.87 -18.31
CA ASP A 141 -5.94 -6.49 -18.96
C ASP A 141 -4.82 -6.77 -17.94
N TYR A 142 -4.48 -8.05 -17.80
CA TYR A 142 -3.36 -8.52 -16.97
C TYR A 142 -2.16 -8.94 -17.83
N GLY A 143 -2.26 -8.91 -19.16
CA GLY A 143 -1.28 -9.49 -20.07
C GLY A 143 -0.96 -10.94 -19.70
N GLU A 144 0.32 -11.26 -19.58
CA GLU A 144 0.83 -12.59 -19.17
C GLU A 144 0.77 -12.85 -17.64
N LEU A 145 0.22 -11.90 -16.86
CA LEU A 145 0.13 -11.97 -15.40
C LEU A 145 -1.21 -12.57 -14.95
N SER A 146 -1.69 -13.61 -15.64
CA SER A 146 -2.93 -14.31 -15.27
C SER A 146 -2.90 -14.89 -13.85
N ALA A 147 -1.71 -15.32 -13.39
CA ALA A 147 -1.49 -15.74 -12.00
C ALA A 147 -1.74 -14.59 -11.01
N LEU A 148 -1.29 -13.37 -11.32
CA LEU A 148 -1.55 -12.18 -10.50
C LEU A 148 -3.04 -11.93 -10.34
N ARG A 149 -3.83 -12.06 -11.43
CA ARG A 149 -5.29 -11.97 -11.37
C ARG A 149 -5.88 -13.00 -10.41
N SER A 150 -5.48 -14.26 -10.52
CA SER A 150 -5.99 -15.34 -9.65
C SER A 150 -5.65 -15.11 -8.18
N ILE A 151 -4.42 -14.68 -7.89
CA ILE A 151 -3.97 -14.37 -6.52
C ILE A 151 -4.77 -13.20 -5.96
N LEU A 152 -4.89 -12.12 -6.73
CA LEU A 152 -5.68 -10.96 -6.35
C LEU A 152 -7.12 -11.39 -6.07
N PHE A 153 -7.74 -12.20 -6.94
CA PHE A 153 -9.09 -12.70 -6.72
C PHE A 153 -9.23 -13.54 -5.44
N LEU A 154 -8.28 -14.44 -5.17
CA LEU A 154 -8.24 -15.22 -3.93
C LEU A 154 -8.08 -14.34 -2.69
N LEU A 155 -7.22 -13.32 -2.76
CA LEU A 155 -7.06 -12.35 -1.69
C LEU A 155 -8.32 -11.52 -1.51
N CYS A 156 -8.97 -11.04 -2.58
CA CYS A 156 -10.24 -10.33 -2.52
C CYS A 156 -11.30 -11.18 -1.83
N TYR A 157 -11.44 -12.45 -2.23
CA TYR A 157 -12.34 -13.37 -1.57
C TYR A 157 -11.97 -13.54 -0.10
N TYR A 158 -10.68 -13.74 0.22
CA TYR A 158 -10.22 -13.82 1.59
C TYR A 158 -10.54 -12.56 2.36
N TYR A 159 -10.32 -11.36 1.81
CA TYR A 159 -10.49 -10.07 2.48
C TYR A 159 -11.96 -9.63 2.60
N ASP A 160 -12.79 -9.92 1.60
CA ASP A 160 -14.25 -9.74 1.63
C ASP A 160 -14.93 -10.74 2.58
N CYS A 161 -14.38 -11.96 2.68
CA CYS A 161 -14.76 -12.94 3.69
C CYS A 161 -14.10 -12.67 5.05
N CYS A 162 -12.99 -11.95 5.08
CA CYS A 162 -12.22 -11.72 6.30
C CYS A 162 -13.02 -10.82 7.22
N ILE A 163 -13.06 -11.29 8.45
CA ILE A 163 -13.50 -10.50 9.59
C ILE A 163 -12.77 -9.16 9.62
N ILE A 164 -11.52 -9.03 9.20
CA ILE A 164 -10.77 -7.76 9.23
C ILE A 164 -11.52 -6.59 8.60
N ILE A 165 -11.92 -6.67 7.32
CA ILE A 165 -12.58 -5.53 6.65
C ILE A 165 -13.96 -5.31 7.25
N ARG A 166 -14.73 -6.38 7.50
CA ARG A 166 -16.05 -6.28 8.14
C ARG A 166 -15.98 -5.74 9.56
N PHE A 167 -14.93 -6.07 10.32
CA PHE A 167 -14.72 -5.74 11.72
C PHE A 167 -14.14 -4.34 11.86
N VAL A 168 -13.17 -3.95 11.03
CA VAL A 168 -12.69 -2.56 10.92
C VAL A 168 -13.86 -1.66 10.50
N ARG A 169 -14.63 -2.05 9.47
CA ARG A 169 -15.77 -1.25 9.00
C ARG A 169 -16.91 -1.17 10.02
N ARG A 170 -17.25 -2.27 10.70
CA ARG A 170 -18.38 -2.31 11.65
C ARG A 170 -18.03 -1.82 13.04
N TYR A 171 -16.77 -1.86 13.45
CA TYR A 171 -16.42 -1.63 14.85
C TYR A 171 -15.43 -0.50 15.03
N LEU A 172 -14.40 -0.40 14.19
CA LEU A 172 -13.47 0.74 14.26
C LEU A 172 -14.10 2.02 13.71
N LEU A 173 -14.82 1.97 12.57
CA LEU A 173 -15.49 3.17 12.06
C LEU A 173 -16.64 3.62 12.97
N ASP A 174 -17.45 2.69 13.50
CA ASP A 174 -18.58 3.06 14.36
C ASP A 174 -18.10 3.64 15.71
N GLU A 175 -17.04 3.10 16.32
CA GLU A 175 -16.42 3.70 17.52
C GLU A 175 -15.71 5.02 17.20
N LEU A 176 -14.90 5.11 16.15
CA LEU A 176 -14.22 6.35 15.78
C LEU A 176 -15.22 7.47 15.44
N ILE A 177 -16.33 7.15 14.75
CA ILE A 177 -17.42 8.10 14.49
C ILE A 177 -18.09 8.52 15.79
N ALA A 178 -18.33 7.59 16.73
CA ALA A 178 -18.91 7.91 18.03
C ALA A 178 -17.99 8.81 18.87
N THR A 179 -16.69 8.53 18.91
CA THR A 179 -15.66 9.35 19.59
C THR A 179 -15.54 10.72 18.95
N TYR A 180 -15.56 10.81 17.62
CA TYR A 180 -15.51 12.09 16.91
C TYR A 180 -16.75 12.94 17.18
N ARG A 181 -17.95 12.34 17.21
CA ARG A 181 -19.20 13.05 17.52
C ARG A 181 -19.22 13.59 18.95
N THR A 182 -18.67 12.86 19.92
CA THR A 182 -18.54 13.34 21.31
C THR A 182 -17.53 14.46 21.42
N PHE A 183 -16.45 14.45 20.64
CA PHE A 183 -15.48 15.54 20.61
C PHE A 183 -16.02 16.82 19.95
N SER A 184 -16.85 16.69 18.91
CA SER A 184 -17.47 17.84 18.21
C SER A 184 -18.65 18.47 18.97
N SER A 185 -19.11 17.86 20.06
CA SER A 185 -20.25 18.32 20.86
C SER A 185 -19.84 19.05 22.16
N ASN A 186 -18.53 19.17 22.40
CA ASN A 186 -17.92 19.97 23.48
C ASN A 186 -17.22 21.18 22.87
#